data_AF-A0A0A1UBW6-F1
#
_entry.id   AF-A0A0A1UBW6-F1
#
_cell.length_a   1.000
_cell.length_b   1.000
_cell.length_c   1.000
_cell.angle_alpha   90.00
_cell.angle_beta   90.00
_cell.angle_gamma   90.00
#
_symmetry.space_group_name_H-M   'P 1'
#
loop_
_entity.id
_entity.type
_entity.pdbx_description
1 polymer ?
#
loop_
_entity_poly.entity_id
_entity_poly.type
_entity_poly.pdbx_seq_one_letter_code
_entity_poly.pdbx_strand_id
1 'polypeptide(L)'
;MEIILECGSNFPKADIVQWCDPYLIVKYTEGGVAKSFKTTIQKNTATPVWNNHFECLTPSGQITFECWDWDKMNSDDFLGKVVIDVPELTKLEETIIYRVDLEKEYEKKRKNNDLDTTITIKYRNLHYVETTPQVIQTMMTSESSMSSSLRGSSRSIASKKSDQQIQLEIEEGKKREYLKGYLPILQGFTKKANFRLLFSSDLFPVKADVIAQKIMMKRNVMTLIITQSGCSFGFYNDEPITKDENGNGQVINDKNGFVFSVVGPKQQPLKLNTINPKDATFCLFNGIEHTSGIVLGVNNAFYLKEDMTVYELNTIQKSFDATVKGNVLLSEYFPSTFPIAKVFMLQWM
;
A
#
# COMPACT_ATOMS: atom_id res chain seq x y z
N MET A 1 0.38 13.70 2.58
CA MET A 1 -0.91 13.68 3.26
C MET A 1 -0.98 14.85 4.24
N GLU A 2 -2.02 15.67 4.14
CA GLU A 2 -2.34 16.72 5.12
C GLU A 2 -3.37 16.15 6.11
N ILE A 3 -3.13 16.31 7.40
CA ILE A 3 -4.06 15.91 8.47
C ILE A 3 -4.50 17.15 9.21
N ILE A 4 -5.81 17.33 9.32
CA ILE A 4 -6.49 18.44 9.96
C ILE A 4 -7.25 17.88 11.18
N LEU A 5 -6.88 18.38 12.36
CA LEU A 5 -7.46 18.04 13.65
C LEU A 5 -8.54 19.07 13.97
N GLU A 6 -9.79 18.78 13.59
CA GLU A 6 -10.88 19.77 13.62
C GLU A 6 -11.34 20.02 15.06
N CYS A 7 -11.99 19.02 15.67
CA CYS A 7 -12.62 19.17 16.97
C CYS A 7 -12.76 17.83 17.72
N GLY A 8 -13.07 17.93 19.01
CA GLY A 8 -13.44 16.81 19.86
C GLY A 8 -14.86 16.96 20.39
N SER A 9 -15.48 15.86 20.79
CA SER A 9 -16.81 15.84 21.40
C SER A 9 -16.83 14.98 22.65
N ASN A 10 -17.60 15.45 23.63
CA ASN A 10 -17.90 14.75 24.89
C ASN A 10 -16.65 14.30 25.65
N PHE A 11 -15.62 15.15 25.71
CA PHE A 11 -14.42 14.90 26.51
C PHE A 11 -14.76 14.84 28.01
N PRO A 12 -14.09 13.94 28.77
CA PRO A 12 -14.33 13.76 30.19
C PRO A 12 -13.77 14.92 31.00
N LYS A 13 -14.24 15.09 32.23
CA LYS A 13 -13.52 15.91 33.21
C LYS A 13 -12.28 15.15 33.70
N ALA A 14 -11.13 15.81 33.79
CA ALA A 14 -10.05 15.29 34.61
C ALA A 14 -10.28 15.65 36.09
N ASP A 15 -10.70 16.90 36.34
CA ASP A 15 -10.95 17.45 37.68
C ASP A 15 -12.42 17.41 38.14
N ILE A 16 -12.63 17.53 39.47
CA ILE A 16 -13.95 17.49 40.10
C ILE A 16 -14.85 18.66 39.65
N VAL A 17 -14.25 19.85 39.47
CA VAL A 17 -15.01 21.09 39.28
C VAL A 17 -14.99 21.58 37.84
N GLN A 18 -13.85 21.49 37.15
CA GLN A 18 -13.65 22.03 35.80
C GLN A 18 -13.68 20.93 34.74
N TRP A 19 -13.93 21.32 33.49
CA TRP A 19 -13.69 20.46 32.34
C TRP A 19 -12.21 20.43 32.01
N CYS A 20 -11.77 19.44 31.25
CA CYS A 20 -10.40 19.36 30.77
C CYS A 20 -10.01 20.59 29.94
N ASP A 21 -8.70 20.83 29.88
CA ASP A 21 -7.96 21.65 28.94
C ASP A 21 -7.37 20.79 27.79
N PRO A 22 -8.19 20.18 26.91
CA PRO A 22 -7.72 19.11 26.04
C PRO A 22 -6.81 19.56 24.90
N TYR A 23 -5.81 18.73 24.62
CA TYR A 23 -4.96 18.82 23.43
C TYR A 23 -4.61 17.43 22.91
N LEU A 24 -4.12 17.36 21.68
CA LEU A 24 -3.68 16.11 21.06
C LEU A 24 -2.15 16.08 20.91
N ILE A 25 -1.57 14.90 21.15
CA ILE A 25 -0.25 14.53 20.64
C ILE A 25 -0.45 13.48 19.55
N VAL A 26 -0.09 13.84 18.33
CA VAL A 26 -0.10 12.91 17.19
C VAL A 26 1.28 12.33 17.03
N LYS A 27 1.41 11.01 17.11
CA LYS A 27 2.65 10.25 16.88
C LYS A 27 2.51 9.50 15.56
N TYR A 28 3.49 9.65 14.68
CA TYR A 28 3.50 9.01 13.36
C TYR A 28 4.92 8.69 12.92
N THR A 29 5.05 7.80 11.95
CA THR A 29 6.33 7.52 11.29
C THR A 29 6.31 8.10 9.89
N GLU A 30 7.36 8.83 9.54
CA GLU A 30 7.56 9.38 8.20
C GLU A 30 8.97 9.06 7.72
N GLY A 31 9.08 8.40 6.55
CA GLY A 31 10.38 7.99 6.02
C GLY A 31 11.19 7.12 6.99
N GLY A 32 10.52 6.29 7.79
CA GLY A 32 11.16 5.46 8.82
C GLY A 32 11.56 6.19 10.11
N VAL A 33 11.32 7.50 10.21
CA VAL A 33 11.63 8.31 11.40
C VAL A 33 10.36 8.58 12.19
N ALA A 34 10.38 8.30 13.49
CA ALA A 34 9.29 8.65 14.39
C ALA A 34 9.22 10.18 14.58
N LYS A 35 8.03 10.73 14.40
CA LYS A 35 7.72 12.16 14.55
C LYS A 35 6.52 12.36 15.46
N SER A 36 6.40 13.57 15.97
CA SER A 36 5.24 13.98 16.74
C SER A 36 4.78 15.39 16.39
N PHE A 37 3.48 15.63 16.56
CA PHE A 37 2.84 16.94 16.43
C PHE A 37 1.94 17.19 17.64
N LYS A 38 2.01 18.38 18.22
CA LYS A 38 1.16 18.78 19.36
C LYS A 38 0.21 19.90 18.93
N THR A 39 -1.07 19.76 19.25
CA THR A 39 -2.07 20.81 18.97
C THR A 39 -1.99 21.96 19.96
N THR A 40 -2.75 23.01 19.69
CA THR A 40 -3.11 24.00 20.71
C THR A 40 -3.90 23.37 21.85
N ILE A 41 -3.81 23.96 23.03
CA ILE A 41 -4.58 23.59 24.23
C ILE A 41 -5.89 24.37 24.21
N GLN A 42 -7.01 23.68 24.37
CA GLN A 42 -8.34 24.29 24.42
C GLN A 42 -8.84 24.29 25.86
N LYS A 43 -9.04 25.45 26.48
CA LYS A 43 -9.26 25.51 27.93
C LYS A 43 -10.70 25.20 28.35
N ASN A 44 -10.84 24.43 29.43
CA ASN A 44 -12.06 24.15 30.19
C ASN A 44 -13.26 23.83 29.30
N THR A 45 -13.12 22.79 28.47
CA THR A 45 -14.13 22.40 27.49
C THR A 45 -14.25 20.90 27.30
N ALA A 46 -15.48 20.41 27.18
CA ALA A 46 -15.77 19.03 26.76
C ALA A 46 -15.88 18.88 25.23
N THR A 47 -15.81 19.98 24.48
CA THR A 47 -15.97 20.03 23.02
C THR A 47 -14.90 20.94 22.41
N PRO A 48 -13.62 20.53 22.45
CA PRO A 48 -12.52 21.35 21.95
C PRO A 48 -12.59 21.54 20.44
N VAL A 49 -12.08 22.67 19.96
CA VAL A 49 -11.92 22.97 18.54
C VAL A 49 -10.47 23.40 18.34
N TRP A 50 -9.68 22.56 17.67
CA TRP A 50 -8.25 22.81 17.49
C TRP A 50 -7.96 23.47 16.15
N ASN A 51 -8.56 22.97 15.06
CA ASN A 51 -8.29 23.38 13.68
C ASN A 51 -6.79 23.43 13.32
N ASN A 52 -5.97 22.65 14.03
CA ASN A 52 -4.56 22.50 13.74
C ASN A 52 -4.40 21.54 12.56
N HIS A 53 -3.40 21.78 11.73
CA HIS A 53 -3.04 20.84 10.67
C HIS A 53 -1.54 20.63 10.64
N PHE A 54 -1.15 19.49 10.11
CA PHE A 54 0.24 19.18 9.80
C PHE A 54 0.31 18.33 8.53
N GLU A 55 1.45 18.40 7.86
CA GLU A 55 1.74 17.58 6.70
C GLU A 55 2.61 16.41 7.10
N CYS A 56 2.25 15.23 6.63
CA CYS A 56 3.09 14.04 6.61
C CYS A 56 3.17 13.57 5.15
N LEU A 57 4.33 13.73 4.53
CA LEU A 57 4.56 13.45 3.13
C LEU A 57 4.55 11.94 2.85
N THR A 58 5.18 11.15 3.73
CA THR A 58 5.32 9.70 3.59
C THR A 58 4.93 8.93 4.86
N PRO A 59 3.67 9.04 5.33
CA PRO A 59 3.22 8.33 6.52
C PRO A 59 3.34 6.81 6.32
N SER A 60 3.81 6.09 7.34
CA SER A 60 3.88 4.63 7.32
C SER A 60 3.44 4.02 8.64
N GLY A 61 2.93 2.79 8.57
CA GLY A 61 2.46 2.05 9.74
C GLY A 61 1.22 2.69 10.35
N GLN A 62 1.33 3.12 11.60
CA GLN A 62 0.23 3.65 12.40
C GLN A 62 0.42 5.13 12.74
N ILE A 63 -0.71 5.83 12.77
CA ILE A 63 -0.81 7.17 13.37
C ILE A 63 -1.58 7.02 14.67
N THR A 64 -0.96 7.43 15.77
CA THR A 64 -1.60 7.45 17.09
C THR A 64 -1.95 8.87 17.47
N PHE A 65 -3.21 9.10 17.80
CA PHE A 65 -3.72 10.37 18.32
C PHE A 65 -3.95 10.18 19.82
N GLU A 66 -3.08 10.76 20.63
CA GLU A 66 -3.20 10.73 22.09
C GLU A 66 -3.95 11.97 22.55
N CYS A 67 -4.99 11.76 23.35
CA CYS A 67 -5.77 12.81 23.98
C CYS A 67 -5.23 13.07 25.39
N TRP A 68 -4.93 14.33 25.68
CA TRP A 68 -4.35 14.75 26.95
C TRP A 68 -5.12 15.92 27.53
N ASP A 69 -5.15 16.01 28.86
CA ASP A 69 -5.53 17.20 29.60
C ASP A 69 -4.28 17.97 30.02
N TRP A 70 -4.25 19.29 29.80
CA TRP A 70 -3.11 20.11 30.19
C TRP A 70 -3.27 20.60 31.63
N ASP A 71 -2.22 20.37 32.44
CA ASP A 71 -2.19 20.82 33.83
C ASP A 71 -1.13 21.89 34.06
N LYS A 72 -1.55 23.00 34.69
CA LYS A 72 -0.64 24.12 34.95
C LYS A 72 0.42 23.81 36.02
N MET A 73 0.07 22.99 37.01
CA MET A 73 0.89 22.77 38.21
C MET A 73 1.32 21.31 38.41
N ASN A 74 0.75 20.37 37.65
CA ASN A 74 1.04 18.94 37.70
C ASN A 74 1.49 18.43 36.32
N SER A 75 1.76 17.13 36.21
CA SER A 75 1.91 16.47 34.92
C SER A 75 0.55 16.39 34.21
N ASP A 76 0.53 16.69 32.92
CA ASP A 76 -0.63 16.51 32.05
C ASP A 76 -1.22 15.09 32.16
N ASP A 77 -2.54 14.98 32.24
CA ASP A 77 -3.25 13.71 32.34
C ASP A 77 -3.48 13.09 30.96
N PHE A 78 -3.07 11.83 30.78
CA PHE A 78 -3.40 11.06 29.58
C PHE A 78 -4.85 10.57 29.66
N LEU A 79 -5.69 11.01 28.74
CA LEU A 79 -7.11 10.68 28.75
C LEU A 79 -7.41 9.39 27.97
N GLY A 80 -6.71 9.15 26.87
CA GLY A 80 -6.97 8.05 25.96
C GLY A 80 -6.34 8.24 24.59
N LYS A 81 -6.59 7.31 23.66
CA LYS A 81 -6.02 7.39 22.32
C LYS A 81 -6.92 6.82 21.22
N VAL A 82 -6.55 7.15 19.99
CA VAL A 82 -7.02 6.51 18.76
C VAL A 82 -5.79 6.06 17.99
N VAL A 83 -5.85 4.86 17.42
CA VAL A 83 -4.82 4.34 16.51
C VAL A 83 -5.46 4.11 15.15
N ILE A 84 -4.83 4.65 14.10
CA ILE A 84 -5.29 4.52 12.72
C ILE A 84 -4.16 3.90 11.91
N ASP A 85 -4.47 2.85 11.16
CA ASP A 85 -3.55 2.29 10.18
C ASP A 85 -3.55 3.17 8.92
N VAL A 86 -2.38 3.67 8.52
CA VAL A 86 -2.23 4.54 7.33
C VAL A 86 -2.86 3.93 6.06
N PRO A 87 -2.77 2.61 5.80
CA PRO A 87 -3.44 1.97 4.66
C PRO A 87 -4.97 2.13 4.62
N GLU A 88 -5.64 2.47 5.72
CA GLU A 88 -7.09 2.70 5.75
C GLU A 88 -7.49 4.07 5.18
N LEU A 89 -6.55 5.03 5.14
CA LEU A 89 -6.77 6.40 4.67
C LEU A 89 -6.71 6.51 3.14
N THR A 90 -7.68 5.88 2.47
CA THR A 90 -7.66 5.60 1.02
C THR A 90 -8.30 6.68 0.13
N LYS A 91 -9.09 7.61 0.67
CA LYS A 91 -9.83 8.61 -0.12
C LYS A 91 -8.97 9.84 -0.43
N LEU A 92 -9.35 10.64 -1.44
CA LEU A 92 -8.70 11.95 -1.69
C LEU A 92 -8.78 12.84 -0.46
N GLU A 93 -9.98 12.94 0.08
CA GLU A 93 -10.30 13.74 1.23
C GLU A 93 -11.46 13.06 1.95
N GLU A 94 -11.36 12.99 3.27
CA GLU A 94 -12.44 12.45 4.10
C GLU A 94 -12.35 13.04 5.50
N THR A 95 -13.53 13.28 6.08
CA THR A 95 -13.69 13.61 7.49
C THR A 95 -14.22 12.39 8.22
N ILE A 96 -13.50 11.92 9.23
CA ILE A 96 -13.83 10.74 10.02
C ILE A 96 -13.96 11.13 11.48
N ILE A 97 -14.95 10.55 12.14
CA ILE A 97 -15.16 10.67 13.58
C ILE A 97 -14.67 9.38 14.22
N TYR A 98 -13.63 9.46 15.03
CA TYR A 98 -13.09 8.33 15.77
C TYR A 98 -13.52 8.37 17.22
N ARG A 99 -13.97 7.22 17.72
CA ARG A 99 -14.13 6.99 19.16
C ARG A 99 -12.75 6.93 19.81
N VAL A 100 -12.58 7.66 20.90
CA VAL A 100 -11.37 7.61 21.72
C VAL A 100 -11.47 6.44 22.69
N ASP A 101 -10.43 5.60 22.70
CA ASP A 101 -10.25 4.58 23.73
C ASP A 101 -9.73 5.28 24.99
N LEU A 102 -10.66 5.66 25.86
CA LEU A 102 -10.37 6.34 27.12
C LEU A 102 -9.77 5.39 28.16
N GLU A 103 -8.92 5.93 29.04
CA GLU A 103 -8.54 5.25 30.26
C GLU A 103 -9.77 5.06 31.16
N LYS A 104 -9.80 3.94 31.88
CA LYS A 104 -10.98 3.49 32.65
C LYS A 104 -11.50 4.52 33.64
N GLU A 105 -10.61 5.32 34.21
CA GLU A 105 -10.97 6.34 35.19
C GLU A 105 -11.76 7.52 34.60
N TYR A 106 -11.66 7.75 33.29
CA TYR A 106 -12.35 8.84 32.60
C TYR A 106 -13.66 8.40 31.91
N GLU A 107 -13.90 7.10 31.75
CA GLU A 107 -15.08 6.57 31.06
C GLU A 107 -16.41 7.06 31.66
N LYS A 108 -16.46 7.34 32.97
CA LYS A 108 -17.67 7.78 33.68
C LYS A 108 -17.69 9.28 34.01
N LYS A 109 -16.67 10.01 33.58
CA LYS A 109 -16.50 11.45 33.83
C LYS A 109 -16.94 12.31 32.64
N ARG A 110 -17.57 11.72 31.63
CA ARG A 110 -18.09 12.42 30.45
C ARG A 110 -19.29 13.30 30.81
N LYS A 111 -19.52 14.33 29.99
CA LYS A 111 -20.71 15.19 30.14
C LYS A 111 -22.01 14.40 29.92
N ASN A 112 -21.99 13.52 28.93
CA ASN A 112 -23.05 12.54 28.70
C ASN A 112 -22.42 11.14 28.69
N ASN A 113 -22.77 10.31 29.68
CA ASN A 113 -22.20 8.96 29.81
C ASN A 113 -22.72 7.97 28.76
N ASP A 114 -23.86 8.26 28.12
CA ASP A 114 -24.45 7.45 27.04
C ASP A 114 -23.79 7.70 25.68
N LEU A 115 -22.95 8.73 25.57
CA LEU A 115 -22.20 9.06 24.37
C LEU A 115 -20.71 8.77 24.60
N ASP A 116 -20.03 8.37 23.55
CA ASP A 116 -18.57 8.19 23.56
C ASP A 116 -17.85 9.54 23.47
N THR A 117 -16.60 9.58 23.91
CA THR A 117 -15.68 10.68 23.57
C THR A 117 -15.15 10.44 22.16
N THR A 118 -15.17 11.47 21.31
CA THR A 118 -14.74 11.34 19.92
C THR A 118 -13.83 12.47 19.49
N ILE A 119 -12.96 12.19 18.52
CA ILE A 119 -12.21 13.21 17.78
C ILE A 119 -12.61 13.19 16.30
N THR A 120 -12.74 14.37 15.70
CA THR A 120 -13.03 14.55 14.29
C THR A 120 -11.75 14.92 13.58
N ILE A 121 -11.33 14.05 12.67
CA ILE A 121 -10.11 14.22 11.88
C ILE A 121 -10.52 14.31 10.42
N LYS A 122 -10.02 15.34 9.75
CA LYS A 122 -10.08 15.43 8.30
C LYS A 122 -8.70 15.17 7.74
N TYR A 123 -8.59 14.30 6.73
CA TYR A 123 -7.34 14.14 6.00
C TYR A 123 -7.55 14.49 4.54
N ARG A 124 -6.49 15.00 3.92
CA ARG A 124 -6.38 15.21 2.49
C ARG A 124 -5.14 14.51 1.98
N ASN A 125 -5.33 13.51 1.15
CA ASN A 125 -4.28 12.91 0.36
C ASN A 125 -3.93 13.84 -0.80
N LEU A 126 -3.07 14.83 -0.52
CA LEU A 126 -2.54 15.79 -1.49
C LEU A 126 -1.85 15.13 -2.72
N HIS A 127 -1.65 13.81 -2.70
CA HIS A 127 -1.05 12.99 -3.75
C HIS A 127 -2.03 11.99 -4.39
N TYR A 128 -3.33 12.10 -4.08
CA TYR A 128 -4.35 11.25 -4.68
C TYR A 128 -4.67 11.71 -6.11
N VAL A 129 -4.52 10.80 -7.06
CA VAL A 129 -4.90 11.03 -8.46
C VAL A 129 -6.39 10.67 -8.62
N GLU A 130 -7.24 11.66 -8.80
CA GLU A 130 -8.67 11.46 -9.07
C GLU A 130 -8.87 10.66 -10.37
N THR A 131 -9.61 9.56 -10.29
CA THR A 131 -10.25 8.97 -11.47
C THR A 131 -11.69 9.45 -11.53
N THR A 132 -12.01 10.24 -12.56
CA THR A 132 -13.25 11.03 -12.67
C THR A 132 -14.50 10.16 -12.95
N PRO A 133 -15.69 10.49 -12.40
CA PRO A 133 -16.91 9.66 -12.50
C PRO A 133 -17.51 9.43 -13.91
N GLN A 134 -17.03 10.10 -14.95
CA GLN A 134 -17.62 10.00 -16.30
C GLN A 134 -17.37 8.64 -16.98
N VAL A 135 -16.45 7.82 -16.47
CA VAL A 135 -16.16 6.49 -17.02
C VAL A 135 -17.22 5.44 -16.62
N ILE A 136 -17.94 5.65 -15.51
CA ILE A 136 -18.86 4.64 -14.95
C ILE A 136 -20.11 4.46 -15.82
N GLN A 137 -20.61 5.52 -16.47
CA GLN A 137 -21.85 5.44 -17.25
C GLN A 137 -21.66 4.80 -18.64
N THR A 138 -20.45 4.89 -19.20
CA THR A 138 -20.08 4.23 -20.46
C THR A 138 -19.83 2.72 -20.27
N MET A 139 -19.40 2.30 -19.08
CA MET A 139 -19.16 0.89 -18.77
C MET A 139 -20.46 0.11 -18.54
N MET A 140 -21.46 0.71 -17.86
CA MET A 140 -22.73 0.03 -17.57
C MET A 140 -23.63 -0.21 -18.79
N THR A 141 -23.44 0.54 -19.88
CA THR A 141 -24.19 0.32 -21.13
C THR A 141 -23.59 -0.82 -21.97
N SER A 142 -22.29 -1.05 -21.88
CA SER A 142 -21.57 -2.09 -22.64
C SER A 142 -21.77 -3.52 -22.11
N GLU A 143 -22.05 -3.69 -20.81
CA GLU A 143 -22.28 -5.01 -20.20
C GLU A 143 -23.63 -5.63 -20.60
N SER A 144 -24.63 -4.80 -20.93
CA SER A 144 -25.95 -5.28 -21.38
C SER A 144 -25.92 -5.92 -22.77
N SER A 145 -24.98 -5.51 -23.63
CA SER A 145 -24.85 -6.01 -25.01
C SER A 145 -24.07 -7.33 -25.15
N MET A 146 -23.28 -7.74 -24.14
CA MET A 146 -22.43 -8.93 -24.23
C MET A 146 -23.02 -10.20 -23.60
N SER A 147 -24.18 -10.11 -22.92
CA SER A 147 -24.79 -11.27 -22.22
C SER A 147 -25.81 -12.07 -23.04
N SER A 148 -26.08 -11.69 -24.31
CA SER A 148 -27.12 -12.34 -25.13
C SER A 148 -26.64 -13.50 -26.01
N SER A 149 -25.35 -13.81 -26.04
CA SER A 149 -24.82 -14.92 -26.83
C SER A 149 -23.98 -15.83 -25.96
N LEU A 150 -24.61 -16.87 -25.38
CA LEU A 150 -24.03 -18.17 -25.03
C LEU A 150 -25.11 -19.00 -24.30
N ARG A 151 -26.06 -19.59 -25.06
CA ARG A 151 -26.80 -20.78 -24.64
C ARG A 151 -26.46 -21.90 -25.61
N GLY A 152 -25.68 -22.86 -25.13
CA GLY A 152 -25.27 -24.04 -25.88
C GLY A 152 -24.81 -25.13 -24.91
N SER A 153 -25.68 -26.13 -24.76
CA SER A 153 -25.63 -27.33 -23.92
C SER A 153 -24.28 -28.08 -23.84
N SER A 154 -23.92 -28.60 -22.65
CA SER A 154 -23.57 -30.03 -22.44
C SER A 154 -23.37 -30.39 -20.97
N ARG A 155 -23.78 -31.63 -20.66
CA ARG A 155 -23.95 -32.25 -19.34
C ARG A 155 -22.64 -32.63 -18.63
N SER A 156 -22.65 -32.38 -17.32
CA SER A 156 -22.10 -33.16 -16.18
C SER A 156 -20.76 -33.91 -16.33
N ILE A 157 -19.71 -33.37 -15.70
CA ILE A 157 -18.90 -34.04 -14.66
C ILE A 157 -18.47 -32.94 -13.67
N ALA A 158 -19.16 -32.81 -12.53
CA ALA A 158 -18.75 -31.90 -11.47
C ALA A 158 -17.65 -32.57 -10.64
N SER A 159 -16.38 -32.31 -10.99
CA SER A 159 -15.30 -32.50 -10.02
C SER A 159 -15.45 -31.41 -8.95
N LYS A 160 -15.50 -31.80 -7.67
CA LYS A 160 -15.44 -30.84 -6.56
C LYS A 160 -14.14 -30.05 -6.72
N LYS A 161 -14.22 -28.76 -7.06
CA LYS A 161 -13.06 -27.85 -7.04
C LYS A 161 -12.50 -27.84 -5.62
N SER A 162 -11.18 -27.93 -5.48
CA SER A 162 -10.53 -27.81 -4.18
C SER A 162 -10.75 -26.39 -3.61
N ASP A 163 -10.78 -26.25 -2.29
CA ASP A 163 -10.97 -24.96 -1.61
C ASP A 163 -9.95 -23.91 -2.08
N GLN A 164 -8.73 -24.35 -2.42
CA GLN A 164 -7.68 -23.50 -2.96
C GLN A 164 -8.02 -22.95 -4.37
N GLN A 165 -8.70 -23.73 -5.20
CA GLN A 165 -9.16 -23.30 -6.53
C GLN A 165 -10.31 -22.29 -6.40
N ILE A 166 -11.19 -22.47 -5.43
CA ILE A 166 -12.29 -21.54 -5.12
C ILE A 166 -11.72 -20.21 -4.62
N GLN A 167 -10.76 -20.24 -3.70
CA GLN A 167 -10.13 -19.04 -3.17
C GLN A 167 -9.39 -18.24 -4.25
N LEU A 168 -8.72 -18.93 -5.18
CA LEU A 168 -8.10 -18.32 -6.35
C LEU A 168 -9.11 -17.61 -7.25
N GLU A 169 -10.28 -18.21 -7.49
CA GLU A 169 -11.34 -17.61 -8.31
C GLU A 169 -11.98 -16.38 -7.64
N ILE A 170 -12.16 -16.42 -6.32
CA ILE A 170 -12.65 -15.28 -5.52
C ILE A 170 -11.68 -14.11 -5.64
N GLU A 171 -10.38 -14.36 -5.52
CA GLU A 171 -9.35 -13.33 -5.54
C GLU A 171 -9.09 -12.80 -6.95
N GLU A 172 -9.17 -13.66 -7.95
CA GLU A 172 -9.20 -13.26 -9.36
C GLU A 172 -10.36 -12.30 -9.64
N GLY A 173 -11.51 -12.48 -8.97
CA GLY A 173 -12.64 -11.55 -9.03
C GLY A 173 -12.37 -10.20 -8.33
N LYS A 174 -11.74 -10.22 -7.15
CA LYS A 174 -11.45 -9.02 -6.35
C LYS A 174 -10.29 -8.18 -6.87
N LYS A 175 -9.33 -8.79 -7.59
CA LYS A 175 -8.10 -8.10 -8.02
C LYS A 175 -8.37 -6.83 -8.83
N ARG A 176 -9.46 -6.77 -9.61
CA ARG A 176 -9.76 -5.60 -10.46
C ARG A 176 -10.18 -4.42 -9.62
N GLU A 177 -10.87 -4.66 -8.51
CA GLU A 177 -11.23 -3.63 -7.55
C GLU A 177 -9.98 -3.17 -6.79
N TYR A 178 -9.19 -4.11 -6.29
CA TYR A 178 -7.94 -3.78 -5.58
C TYR A 178 -6.94 -3.01 -6.46
N LEU A 179 -6.78 -3.43 -7.72
CA LEU A 179 -5.83 -2.83 -8.66
C LEU A 179 -6.41 -1.64 -9.44
N LYS A 180 -7.67 -1.25 -9.20
CA LYS A 180 -8.40 -0.26 -10.01
C LYS A 180 -7.62 1.04 -10.24
N GLY A 181 -6.99 1.56 -9.18
CA GLY A 181 -6.16 2.78 -9.26
C GLY A 181 -4.84 2.61 -10.03
N TYR A 182 -4.34 1.38 -10.14
CA TYR A 182 -3.11 1.05 -10.86
C TYR A 182 -3.35 0.78 -12.34
N LEU A 183 -4.52 0.23 -12.71
CA LEU A 183 -4.77 -0.30 -14.05
C LEU A 183 -4.51 0.69 -15.20
N PRO A 184 -4.97 1.95 -15.17
CA PRO A 184 -4.72 2.87 -16.27
C PRO A 184 -3.23 3.07 -16.56
N ILE A 185 -2.42 3.14 -15.50
CA ILE A 185 -0.97 3.34 -15.58
C ILE A 185 -0.29 2.07 -16.11
N LEU A 186 -0.61 0.91 -15.53
CA LEU A 186 0.00 -0.36 -15.93
C LEU A 186 -0.39 -0.77 -17.36
N GLN A 187 -1.64 -0.51 -17.76
CA GLN A 187 -2.10 -0.68 -19.15
C GLN A 187 -1.35 0.26 -20.10
N GLY A 188 -1.11 1.51 -19.69
CA GLY A 188 -0.29 2.46 -20.44
C GLY A 188 1.16 1.98 -20.62
N PHE A 189 1.77 1.44 -19.56
CA PHE A 189 3.14 0.93 -19.61
C PHE A 189 3.29 -0.31 -20.49
N THR A 190 2.35 -1.25 -20.40
CA THR A 190 2.38 -2.53 -21.13
C THR A 190 1.78 -2.44 -22.53
N LYS A 191 0.93 -1.43 -22.78
CA LYS A 191 0.07 -1.31 -23.97
C LYS A 191 -0.87 -2.52 -24.14
N LYS A 192 -1.26 -3.15 -23.03
CA LYS A 192 -2.15 -4.32 -22.99
C LYS A 192 -3.37 -4.02 -22.15
N ALA A 193 -4.55 -4.47 -22.59
CA ALA A 193 -5.81 -4.18 -21.91
C ALA A 193 -6.14 -5.21 -20.83
N ASN A 194 -5.81 -6.48 -21.06
CA ASN A 194 -6.25 -7.60 -20.24
C ASN A 194 -5.09 -8.20 -19.46
N PHE A 195 -5.40 -8.74 -18.28
CA PHE A 195 -4.44 -9.47 -17.46
C PHE A 195 -5.13 -10.54 -16.61
N ARG A 196 -4.38 -11.57 -16.24
CA ARG A 196 -4.77 -12.56 -15.22
C ARG A 196 -3.85 -12.50 -14.01
N LEU A 197 -4.35 -12.84 -12.82
CA LEU A 197 -3.51 -12.96 -11.63
C LEU A 197 -2.79 -14.32 -11.68
N LEU A 198 -1.48 -14.31 -11.54
CA LEU A 198 -0.68 -15.52 -11.37
C LEU A 198 -0.40 -15.78 -9.88
N PHE A 199 -0.16 -14.72 -9.11
CA PHE A 199 0.23 -14.79 -7.71
C PHE A 199 -0.25 -13.56 -6.94
N SER A 200 -0.70 -13.75 -5.70
CA SER A 200 -0.92 -12.71 -4.69
C SER A 200 -0.34 -13.18 -3.37
N SER A 201 0.38 -12.29 -2.67
CA SER A 201 0.92 -12.56 -1.33
C SER A 201 -0.18 -12.74 -0.27
N ASP A 202 -1.42 -12.32 -0.55
CA ASP A 202 -2.56 -12.56 0.33
C ASP A 202 -2.97 -14.05 0.35
N LEU A 203 -2.56 -14.82 -0.67
CA LEU A 203 -3.00 -16.20 -0.89
C LEU A 203 -1.88 -17.21 -0.79
N PHE A 204 -0.68 -16.77 -1.11
CA PHE A 204 0.48 -17.64 -1.21
C PHE A 204 1.64 -17.00 -0.46
N PRO A 205 2.43 -17.81 0.26
CA PRO A 205 3.65 -17.31 0.87
C PRO A 205 4.63 -16.89 -0.22
N VAL A 206 5.41 -15.85 0.06
CA VAL A 206 6.43 -15.34 -0.87
C VAL A 206 7.68 -16.21 -0.76
N LYS A 207 7.61 -17.39 -1.40
CA LYS A 207 8.70 -18.36 -1.52
C LYS A 207 9.00 -18.64 -2.98
N ALA A 208 10.27 -18.88 -3.29
CA ALA A 208 10.73 -19.00 -4.67
C ALA A 208 10.09 -20.19 -5.40
N ASP A 209 10.00 -21.35 -4.74
CA ASP A 209 9.38 -22.56 -5.29
C ASP A 209 7.87 -22.38 -5.57
N VAL A 210 7.16 -21.71 -4.67
CA VAL A 210 5.73 -21.40 -4.83
C VAL A 210 5.52 -20.44 -5.99
N ILE A 211 6.33 -19.39 -6.08
CA ILE A 211 6.31 -18.42 -7.17
C ILE A 211 6.65 -19.09 -8.51
N ALA A 212 7.67 -19.94 -8.55
CA ALA A 212 8.10 -20.66 -9.75
C ALA A 212 6.94 -21.46 -10.36
N GLN A 213 6.16 -22.16 -9.54
CA GLN A 213 4.99 -22.91 -10.00
C GLN A 213 3.93 -22.04 -10.70
N LYS A 214 3.90 -20.73 -10.42
CA LYS A 214 2.92 -19.79 -10.98
C LYS A 214 3.42 -19.11 -12.26
N ILE A 215 4.70 -18.73 -12.31
CA ILE A 215 5.22 -17.82 -13.35
C ILE A 215 6.14 -18.47 -14.38
N MET A 216 6.68 -19.67 -14.11
CA MET A 216 7.59 -20.33 -15.06
C MET A 216 6.93 -20.55 -16.43
N MET A 217 7.71 -20.35 -17.49
CA MET A 217 7.31 -20.43 -18.90
C MET A 217 6.24 -19.38 -19.32
N LYS A 218 5.85 -18.46 -18.43
CA LYS A 218 4.93 -17.38 -18.78
C LYS A 218 5.69 -16.20 -19.39
N ARG A 219 5.08 -15.59 -20.41
CA ARG A 219 5.47 -14.32 -21.05
C ARG A 219 4.59 -13.18 -20.55
N ASN A 220 5.02 -11.94 -20.78
CA ASN A 220 4.28 -10.73 -20.42
C ASN A 220 3.95 -10.67 -18.92
N VAL A 221 4.90 -11.03 -18.08
CA VAL A 221 4.73 -11.10 -16.63
C VAL A 221 5.13 -9.77 -16.02
N MET A 222 4.28 -9.26 -15.12
CA MET A 222 4.55 -8.08 -14.31
C MET A 222 4.57 -8.49 -12.85
N THR A 223 5.60 -8.11 -12.12
CA THR A 223 5.58 -8.13 -10.65
C THR A 223 5.31 -6.73 -10.15
N LEU A 224 4.25 -6.55 -9.38
CA LEU A 224 3.89 -5.30 -8.70
C LEU A 224 4.08 -5.51 -7.19
N ILE A 225 4.91 -4.66 -6.59
CA ILE A 225 5.21 -4.64 -5.16
C ILE A 225 4.62 -3.36 -4.58
N ILE A 226 3.95 -3.50 -3.44
CA ILE A 226 3.38 -2.39 -2.68
C ILE A 226 3.98 -2.43 -1.29
N THR A 227 4.68 -1.37 -0.88
CA THR A 227 5.27 -1.26 0.46
C THR A 227 4.22 -0.86 1.49
N GLN A 228 4.52 -1.06 2.78
CA GLN A 228 3.66 -0.55 3.86
C GLN A 228 3.60 0.98 3.92
N SER A 229 4.53 1.68 3.26
CA SER A 229 4.50 3.14 3.08
C SER A 229 3.64 3.60 1.89
N GLY A 230 3.02 2.68 1.16
CA GLY A 230 2.19 2.99 -0.01
C GLY A 230 2.97 3.21 -1.32
N CYS A 231 4.31 3.15 -1.30
CA CYS A 231 5.10 3.13 -2.52
C CYS A 231 4.76 1.86 -3.32
N SER A 232 4.68 2.00 -4.64
CA SER A 232 4.34 0.90 -5.52
C SER A 232 5.20 0.93 -6.77
N PHE A 233 5.85 -0.19 -7.04
CA PHE A 233 6.86 -0.31 -8.07
C PHE A 233 6.99 -1.77 -8.50
N GLY A 234 7.80 -2.03 -9.51
CA GLY A 234 7.95 -3.37 -9.99
C GLY A 234 8.75 -3.49 -11.25
N PHE A 235 8.62 -4.64 -11.88
CA PHE A 235 9.21 -4.93 -13.18
C PHE A 235 8.22 -5.66 -14.08
N TYR A 236 8.41 -5.50 -15.38
CA TYR A 236 7.71 -6.23 -16.42
C TYR A 236 8.72 -6.90 -17.34
N ASN A 237 8.42 -8.12 -17.75
CA ASN A 237 9.13 -8.85 -18.79
C ASN A 237 8.17 -9.35 -19.87
N ASP A 238 8.54 -9.26 -21.14
CA ASP A 238 7.77 -9.83 -22.26
C ASP A 238 8.23 -11.25 -22.63
N GLU A 239 9.49 -11.56 -22.37
CA GLU A 239 10.12 -12.85 -22.62
C GLU A 239 9.72 -13.89 -21.55
N PRO A 240 9.82 -15.20 -21.86
CA PRO A 240 9.40 -16.25 -20.96
C PRO A 240 10.41 -16.43 -19.83
N ILE A 241 9.91 -16.71 -18.63
CA ILE A 241 10.75 -17.05 -17.47
C ILE A 241 11.18 -18.51 -17.61
N THR A 242 12.48 -18.74 -17.86
CA THR A 242 13.07 -20.07 -18.09
C THR A 242 14.00 -20.46 -16.95
N LYS A 243 14.44 -21.72 -16.90
CA LYS A 243 15.41 -22.16 -15.90
C LYS A 243 16.83 -21.87 -16.37
N ASP A 244 17.69 -21.41 -15.46
CA ASP A 244 19.13 -21.40 -15.64
C ASP A 244 19.73 -22.81 -15.42
N GLU A 245 21.04 -22.93 -15.56
CA GLU A 245 21.80 -24.16 -15.31
C GLU A 245 21.69 -24.66 -13.86
N ASN A 246 21.38 -23.76 -12.93
CA ASN A 246 21.21 -24.01 -11.50
C ASN A 246 19.73 -24.24 -11.13
N GLY A 247 18.81 -24.25 -12.10
CA GLY A 247 17.38 -24.42 -11.85
C GLY A 247 16.64 -23.19 -11.30
N ASN A 248 17.30 -22.03 -11.18
CA ASN A 248 16.68 -20.75 -10.87
C ASN A 248 15.86 -20.24 -12.06
N GLY A 249 14.79 -19.51 -11.79
CA GLY A 249 14.03 -18.85 -12.84
C GLY A 249 14.76 -17.59 -13.32
N GLN A 250 14.83 -17.36 -14.62
CA GLN A 250 15.46 -16.16 -15.17
C GLN A 250 14.79 -15.67 -16.45
N VAL A 251 14.95 -14.38 -16.72
CA VAL A 251 14.70 -13.79 -18.04
C VAL A 251 15.95 -13.04 -18.47
N ILE A 252 16.58 -13.49 -19.56
CA ILE A 252 17.81 -12.89 -20.10
C ILE A 252 17.48 -12.22 -21.44
N ASN A 253 18.14 -11.10 -21.73
CA ASN A 253 18.07 -10.40 -23.02
C ASN A 253 16.68 -9.88 -23.39
N ASP A 254 15.83 -9.62 -22.41
CA ASP A 254 14.55 -8.96 -22.63
C ASP A 254 14.77 -7.47 -22.97
N LYS A 255 14.55 -7.13 -24.24
CA LYS A 255 14.70 -5.77 -24.77
C LYS A 255 13.51 -4.86 -24.46
N ASN A 256 12.34 -5.45 -24.21
CA ASN A 256 11.10 -4.71 -23.96
C ASN A 256 10.74 -4.70 -22.47
N GLY A 257 11.53 -5.39 -21.65
CA GLY A 257 11.45 -5.35 -20.21
C GLY A 257 11.68 -3.93 -19.70
N PHE A 258 11.07 -3.65 -18.55
CA PHE A 258 11.20 -2.36 -17.90
C PHE A 258 10.96 -2.49 -16.41
N VAL A 259 11.56 -1.59 -15.64
CA VAL A 259 11.18 -1.34 -14.26
C VAL A 259 10.30 -0.11 -14.21
N PHE A 260 9.44 -0.04 -13.20
CA PHE A 260 8.48 1.06 -13.09
C PHE A 260 8.20 1.40 -11.64
N SER A 261 7.74 2.63 -11.43
CA SER A 261 7.10 3.08 -10.20
C SER A 261 5.74 3.66 -10.56
N VAL A 262 4.69 3.21 -9.87
CA VAL A 262 3.34 3.78 -9.99
C VAL A 262 3.17 4.91 -8.97
N VAL A 263 3.54 4.62 -7.72
CA VAL A 263 3.64 5.59 -6.64
C VAL A 263 5.07 5.54 -6.13
N GLY A 264 5.84 6.58 -6.45
CA GLY A 264 7.23 6.73 -6.05
C GLY A 264 7.46 8.02 -5.27
N PRO A 265 8.66 8.21 -4.70
CA PRO A 265 9.01 9.39 -3.92
C PRO A 265 8.91 10.72 -4.71
N LYS A 266 8.92 10.66 -6.05
CA LYS A 266 8.81 11.82 -6.95
C LYS A 266 7.42 12.03 -7.59
N GLN A 267 6.36 11.46 -6.99
CA GLN A 267 4.93 11.75 -7.23
C GLN A 267 4.35 11.44 -8.62
N GLN A 268 5.13 11.35 -9.70
CA GLN A 268 4.62 10.93 -11.01
C GLN A 268 4.99 9.47 -11.32
N PRO A 269 4.09 8.69 -11.96
CA PRO A 269 4.41 7.37 -12.46
C PRO A 269 5.62 7.41 -13.39
N LEU A 270 6.55 6.49 -13.16
CA LEU A 270 7.81 6.39 -13.88
C LEU A 270 7.91 5.03 -14.54
N LYS A 271 8.30 5.01 -15.81
CA LYS A 271 8.69 3.80 -16.54
C LYS A 271 10.12 3.97 -17.01
N LEU A 272 10.97 3.02 -16.68
CA LEU A 272 12.35 2.98 -17.12
C LEU A 272 12.60 1.76 -18.01
N ASN A 273 12.89 2.01 -19.28
CA ASN A 273 13.13 0.98 -20.26
C ASN A 273 14.54 0.40 -20.11
N THR A 274 14.66 -0.89 -20.40
CA THR A 274 15.96 -1.56 -20.46
C THR A 274 16.85 -0.95 -21.55
N ILE A 275 18.05 -0.53 -21.16
CA ILE A 275 19.11 -0.10 -22.10
C ILE A 275 20.21 -1.15 -22.24
N ASN A 276 20.42 -2.00 -21.23
CA ASN A 276 21.34 -3.14 -21.28
C ASN A 276 20.62 -4.45 -20.88
N PRO A 277 20.02 -5.16 -21.86
CA PRO A 277 19.25 -6.39 -21.60
C PRO A 277 20.02 -7.54 -20.95
N LYS A 278 21.36 -7.53 -21.02
CA LYS A 278 22.19 -8.54 -20.35
C LYS A 278 22.35 -8.25 -18.86
N ASP A 279 22.29 -6.97 -18.48
CA ASP A 279 22.45 -6.52 -17.11
C ASP A 279 21.09 -6.32 -16.39
N ALA A 280 19.98 -6.29 -17.15
CA ALA A 280 18.60 -6.10 -16.67
C ALA A 280 17.86 -7.44 -16.39
N THR A 281 18.59 -8.47 -15.99
CA THR A 281 18.07 -9.83 -15.83
C THR A 281 17.11 -9.94 -14.65
N PHE A 282 15.91 -10.47 -14.88
CA PHE A 282 15.04 -10.95 -13.80
C PHE A 282 15.57 -12.29 -13.27
N CYS A 283 15.62 -12.44 -11.96
CA CYS A 283 16.06 -13.64 -11.27
C CYS A 283 15.03 -14.08 -10.22
N LEU A 284 14.76 -15.39 -10.18
CA LEU A 284 13.98 -16.09 -9.17
C LEU A 284 14.85 -17.18 -8.56
N PHE A 285 15.25 -17.02 -7.30
CA PHE A 285 16.28 -17.82 -6.66
C PHE A 285 15.68 -19.06 -5.96
N ASN A 286 15.72 -20.22 -6.62
CA ASN A 286 15.11 -21.46 -6.16
C ASN A 286 16.03 -22.26 -5.19
N GLY A 287 16.73 -21.57 -4.29
CA GLY A 287 17.45 -22.22 -3.18
C GLY A 287 18.85 -22.75 -3.48
N ILE A 288 19.53 -22.26 -4.53
CA ILE A 288 20.97 -22.51 -4.72
C ILE A 288 21.76 -21.32 -4.18
N GLU A 289 22.49 -21.60 -3.09
CA GLU A 289 23.44 -20.78 -2.33
C GLU A 289 23.76 -19.38 -2.86
N HIS A 290 22.92 -18.39 -2.54
CA HIS A 290 23.39 -17.02 -2.37
C HIS A 290 22.69 -16.36 -1.17
N THR A 291 23.53 -15.78 -0.32
CA THR A 291 23.29 -14.79 0.75
C THR A 291 21.85 -14.28 0.95
N SER A 292 21.39 -14.25 2.21
CA SER A 292 20.41 -13.28 2.76
C SER A 292 18.91 -13.45 2.50
N GLY A 293 18.41 -14.62 2.10
CA GLY A 293 16.95 -14.89 2.04
C GLY A 293 16.22 -14.16 0.91
N ILE A 294 16.93 -13.87 -0.19
CA ILE A 294 16.38 -13.26 -1.40
C ILE A 294 15.54 -14.28 -2.16
N VAL A 295 14.34 -13.90 -2.58
CA VAL A 295 13.40 -14.75 -3.33
C VAL A 295 13.45 -14.42 -4.82
N LEU A 296 13.37 -13.13 -5.17
CA LEU A 296 13.38 -12.67 -6.55
C LEU A 296 13.94 -11.26 -6.65
N GLY A 297 14.27 -10.83 -7.85
CA GLY A 297 14.58 -9.43 -8.13
C GLY A 297 14.98 -9.19 -9.56
N VAL A 298 15.43 -7.97 -9.81
CA VAL A 298 15.97 -7.56 -11.10
C VAL A 298 17.35 -6.98 -10.87
N ASN A 299 18.34 -7.53 -11.56
CA ASN A 299 19.72 -7.09 -11.45
C ASN A 299 19.83 -5.57 -11.67
N ASN A 300 20.65 -4.93 -10.83
CA ASN A 300 20.84 -3.49 -10.76
C ASN A 300 19.61 -2.65 -10.35
N ALA A 301 18.43 -3.23 -10.12
CA ALA A 301 17.24 -2.49 -9.70
C ALA A 301 16.87 -2.75 -8.24
N PHE A 302 16.38 -3.95 -7.90
CA PHE A 302 15.94 -4.28 -6.54
C PHE A 302 15.89 -5.79 -6.30
N TYR A 303 15.88 -6.18 -5.03
CA TYR A 303 15.63 -7.56 -4.60
C TYR A 303 14.61 -7.63 -3.48
N LEU A 304 13.72 -8.63 -3.59
CA LEU A 304 12.71 -8.98 -2.61
C LEU A 304 13.18 -10.18 -1.79
N LYS A 305 12.93 -10.15 -0.48
CA LYS A 305 13.30 -11.19 0.49
C LYS A 305 12.08 -11.95 1.02
N GLU A 306 12.31 -13.16 1.52
CA GLU A 306 11.29 -14.06 2.07
C GLU A 306 10.60 -13.47 3.31
N ASP A 307 11.29 -12.61 4.06
CA ASP A 307 10.76 -11.87 5.22
C ASP A 307 9.86 -10.67 4.86
N MET A 308 9.38 -10.62 3.61
CA MET A 308 8.53 -9.54 3.08
C MET A 308 9.20 -8.16 3.15
N THR A 309 10.52 -8.12 2.91
CA THR A 309 11.25 -6.86 2.75
C THR A 309 11.85 -6.72 1.34
N VAL A 310 12.07 -5.48 0.92
CA VAL A 310 12.67 -5.15 -0.39
C VAL A 310 13.71 -4.05 -0.23
N TYR A 311 14.75 -4.07 -1.07
CA TYR A 311 15.72 -2.97 -1.14
C TYR A 311 16.04 -2.61 -2.59
N GLU A 312 16.28 -1.31 -2.83
CA GLU A 312 16.72 -0.77 -4.12
C GLU A 312 18.26 -0.76 -4.20
N LEU A 313 18.81 -0.99 -5.39
CA LEU A 313 20.22 -0.85 -5.70
C LEU A 313 20.52 0.52 -6.31
N ASN A 314 21.68 1.08 -5.99
CA ASN A 314 22.13 2.37 -6.55
C ASN A 314 22.72 2.26 -7.97
N THR A 315 22.55 1.11 -8.63
CA THR A 315 23.13 0.80 -9.94
C THR A 315 22.11 0.78 -11.08
N ILE A 316 20.88 1.24 -10.86
CA ILE A 316 19.76 1.14 -11.81
C ILE A 316 20.09 1.74 -13.19
N GLN A 317 20.86 2.83 -13.26
CA GLN A 317 21.32 3.45 -14.51
C GLN A 317 22.25 2.56 -15.36
N LYS A 318 22.78 1.45 -14.83
CA LYS A 318 23.56 0.49 -15.62
C LYS A 318 22.69 -0.31 -16.58
N SER A 319 21.45 -0.59 -16.18
CA SER A 319 20.54 -1.48 -16.87
C SER A 319 19.34 -0.75 -17.49
N PHE A 320 18.96 0.41 -16.97
CA PHE A 320 17.75 1.14 -17.34
C PHE A 320 18.01 2.61 -17.66
N ASP A 321 17.16 3.23 -18.50
CA ASP A 321 17.23 4.63 -18.95
C ASP A 321 16.87 5.69 -17.87
N ALA A 322 17.38 5.50 -16.65
CA ALA A 322 17.20 6.43 -15.55
C ALA A 322 17.94 7.75 -15.82
N THR A 323 17.20 8.83 -16.05
CA THR A 323 17.74 10.20 -16.22
C THR A 323 18.16 10.86 -14.91
N VAL A 324 17.79 10.27 -13.77
CA VAL A 324 18.01 10.82 -12.42
C VAL A 324 19.08 10.00 -11.70
N LYS A 325 20.16 10.64 -11.23
CA LYS A 325 21.02 10.08 -10.17
C LYS A 325 20.23 10.13 -8.86
N GLY A 326 19.95 8.99 -8.23
CA GLY A 326 19.29 8.94 -6.92
C GLY A 326 17.77 8.67 -6.94
N ASN A 327 17.31 7.89 -5.96
CA ASN A 327 15.94 7.67 -5.46
C ASN A 327 14.87 7.49 -6.53
N VAL A 328 14.88 6.33 -7.19
CA VAL A 328 14.02 6.07 -8.35
C VAL A 328 12.74 5.34 -7.94
N LEU A 329 12.84 4.33 -7.07
CA LEU A 329 11.69 3.50 -6.69
C LEU A 329 11.28 3.70 -5.22
N LEU A 330 12.24 3.70 -4.28
CA LEU A 330 12.00 3.62 -2.83
C LEU A 330 12.60 4.75 -1.99
N SER A 331 13.39 5.64 -2.59
CA SER A 331 14.10 6.75 -1.93
C SER A 331 15.27 6.45 -0.98
N GLU A 332 15.56 5.19 -0.68
CA GLU A 332 16.86 4.81 -0.12
C GLU A 332 17.35 3.50 -0.74
N TYR A 333 18.64 3.22 -0.53
CA TYR A 333 19.35 2.08 -1.12
C TYR A 333 19.79 1.08 -0.06
N PHE A 334 20.11 -0.13 -0.52
CA PHE A 334 20.83 -1.12 0.29
C PHE A 334 21.97 -0.44 1.11
N PRO A 335 22.07 -0.72 2.43
CA PRO A 335 21.44 -1.83 3.15
C PRO A 335 20.04 -1.56 3.71
N SER A 336 19.44 -0.39 3.47
CA SER A 336 18.05 -0.11 3.91
C SER A 336 17.08 -1.07 3.22
N THR A 337 16.28 -1.76 4.02
CA THR A 337 15.18 -2.61 3.53
C THR A 337 13.85 -2.01 3.96
N PHE A 338 12.84 -2.19 3.11
CA PHE A 338 11.52 -1.63 3.29
C PHE A 338 10.49 -2.75 3.41
N PRO A 339 9.56 -2.67 4.37
CA PRO A 339 8.54 -3.69 4.53
C PRO A 339 7.50 -3.62 3.40
N ILE A 340 7.13 -4.80 2.91
CA ILE A 340 6.17 -5.01 1.84
C ILE A 340 4.80 -5.28 2.44
N ALA A 341 3.79 -4.56 1.96
CA ALA A 341 2.39 -4.85 2.26
C ALA A 341 1.87 -5.98 1.35
N LYS A 342 2.09 -5.87 0.03
CA LYS A 342 1.60 -6.86 -0.95
C LYS A 342 2.51 -7.05 -2.15
N VAL A 343 2.43 -8.24 -2.74
CA VAL A 343 3.07 -8.62 -4.00
C VAL A 343 2.03 -9.24 -4.93
N PHE A 344 1.95 -8.73 -6.15
CA PHE A 344 1.13 -9.31 -7.21
C PHE A 344 2.01 -9.71 -8.39
N MET A 345 1.69 -10.84 -9.02
CA MET A 345 2.24 -11.19 -10.33
C MET A 345 1.10 -11.30 -11.32
N LEU A 346 1.15 -10.49 -12.36
CA LEU A 346 0.11 -10.35 -13.37
C LEU A 346 0.66 -10.83 -14.70
N GLN A 347 -0.12 -11.62 -15.43
CA GLN A 347 0.19 -11.92 -16.83
C GLN A 347 -0.70 -11.12 -17.75
N TRP A 348 -0.09 -10.28 -18.57
CA TRP A 348 -0.77 -9.41 -19.53
C TRP A 348 -1.02 -10.11 -20.87
N MET A 349 -2.17 -9.82 -21.48
CA MET A 349 -2.65 -10.41 -22.73
C MET A 349 -2.87 -9.32 -23.78
#